data_AF-A0A965CYC5-F1
#
_entry.id   AF-A0A965CYC5-F1
#
_cell.length_a   1.000
_cell.length_b   1.000
_cell.length_c   1.000
_cell.angle_alpha   90.00
_cell.angle_beta   90.00
_cell.angle_gamma   90.00
#
_symmetry.space_group_name_H-M   'P 1'
#
loop_
_entity.id
_entity.type
_entity.pdbx_description
1 polymer ?
#
loop_
_entity_poly.entity_id
_entity_poly.type
_entity_poly.pdbx_seq_one_letter_code
_entity_poly.pdbx_strand_id
1 'polypeptide(L)'
;PRRPCGALATIPTLRESGVASAGSNWRAVIGPRGLSAAQVAYWEAVFARAVQSDNWKKAIEEEGWDGAFMGSREFARFLDAEYAEYRAILSDLGLARQ
;
A
#
# COMPACT_ATOMS: atom_id res chain seq x y z
N PRO A 1 5.61 7.30 2.06
CA PRO A 1 6.04 6.48 3.22
C PRO A 1 6.44 7.38 4.40
N ARG A 2 6.09 6.98 5.62
CA ARG A 2 6.54 7.67 6.84
C ARG A 2 7.95 7.20 7.19
N ARG A 3 8.74 8.04 7.86
CA ARG A 3 10.04 7.61 8.40
C ARG A 3 9.79 6.51 9.46
N PRO A 4 10.43 5.33 9.35
CA PRO A 4 10.34 4.30 10.36
C PRO A 4 10.88 4.79 11.71
N CYS A 5 10.29 4.29 12.81
CA CYS A 5 10.82 4.53 14.15
C CYS A 5 11.96 3.55 14.47
N GLY A 6 12.69 3.77 15.57
CA GLY A 6 13.70 2.84 16.06
C GLY A 6 15.01 2.86 15.27
N ALA A 7 15.64 1.69 15.09
CA ALA A 7 16.98 1.57 14.52
C ALA A 7 17.12 2.13 13.09
N LEU A 8 16.03 2.17 12.33
CA LEU A 8 16.01 2.70 10.96
C LEU A 8 15.77 4.22 10.89
N ALA A 9 15.47 4.88 12.02
CA ALA A 9 15.14 6.30 12.05
C ALA A 9 16.33 7.21 11.67
N THR A 10 17.56 6.72 11.79
CA THR A 10 18.79 7.47 11.47
C THR A 10 19.29 7.21 10.04
N ILE A 11 18.72 6.25 9.34
CA ILE A 11 19.13 5.91 7.97
C ILE A 11 18.52 6.93 7.00
N PRO A 12 19.33 7.57 6.12
CA PRO A 12 18.81 8.51 5.15
C PRO A 12 17.92 7.81 4.14
N THR A 13 16.82 8.46 3.76
CA THR A 13 15.98 8.00 2.64
C THR A 13 16.70 8.21 1.30
N LEU A 14 16.20 7.58 0.23
CA LEU A 14 16.70 7.83 -1.13
C LEU A 14 16.61 9.32 -1.49
N ARG A 15 15.49 9.99 -1.13
CA ARG A 15 15.30 11.43 -1.35
C ARG A 15 16.35 12.26 -0.63
N GLU A 16 16.65 11.93 0.63
CA GLU A 16 17.69 12.62 1.41
C GLU A 16 19.11 12.34 0.88
N SER A 17 19.27 11.24 0.15
CA SER A 17 20.52 10.88 -0.52
C SER A 17 20.63 11.46 -1.94
N GLY A 18 19.73 12.36 -2.34
CA GLY A 18 19.75 13.02 -3.64
C GLY A 18 19.08 12.25 -4.78
N VAL A 19 18.48 11.09 -4.51
CA VAL A 19 17.70 10.32 -5.50
C VAL A 19 16.22 10.63 -5.31
N ALA A 20 15.58 11.25 -6.29
CA ALA A 20 14.17 11.65 -6.24
C ALA A 20 13.18 10.46 -6.34
N SER A 21 13.35 9.44 -5.50
CA SER A 21 12.55 8.22 -5.47
C SER A 21 12.03 7.94 -4.07
N ALA A 22 10.78 7.49 -3.97
CA ALA A 22 10.23 6.94 -2.75
C ALA A 22 9.21 5.86 -3.14
N GLY A 23 9.45 4.62 -2.72
CA GLY A 23 8.51 3.52 -2.87
C GLY A 23 8.08 2.99 -1.52
N SER A 24 6.94 2.31 -1.49
CA SER A 24 6.48 1.51 -0.36
C SER A 24 5.97 0.19 -0.91
N ASN A 25 6.32 -0.93 -0.28
CA ASN A 25 5.59 -2.16 -0.56
C ASN A 25 4.22 -2.07 0.13
N TRP A 26 3.19 -2.56 -0.55
CA TRP A 26 1.83 -2.60 -0.03
C TRP A 26 1.25 -4.01 -0.19
N ARG A 27 0.17 -4.27 0.54
CA ARG A 27 -0.54 -5.55 0.51
C ARG A 27 -2.03 -5.29 0.35
N ALA A 28 -2.71 -6.22 -0.31
CA ALA A 28 -4.10 -6.06 -0.68
C ALA A 28 -4.92 -7.33 -0.42
N VAL A 29 -6.20 -7.14 -0.15
CA VAL A 29 -7.22 -8.19 -0.23
C VAL A 29 -8.07 -7.89 -1.45
N ILE A 30 -8.11 -8.83 -2.40
CA ILE A 30 -8.85 -8.68 -3.65
C ILE A 30 -9.98 -9.70 -3.67
N GLY A 31 -11.21 -9.20 -3.75
CA GLY A 31 -12.40 -10.04 -3.91
C GLY A 31 -12.59 -10.50 -5.36
N PRO A 32 -13.40 -11.56 -5.59
CA PRO A 32 -13.75 -11.99 -6.94
C PRO A 32 -14.55 -10.92 -7.69
N ARG A 33 -14.57 -11.02 -9.02
CA ARG A 33 -15.45 -10.21 -9.87
C ARG A 33 -16.93 -10.48 -9.54
N GLY A 34 -17.76 -9.45 -9.63
CA GLY A 34 -19.21 -9.57 -9.48
C GLY A 34 -19.73 -9.42 -8.04
N LEU A 35 -18.90 -9.04 -7.07
CA LEU A 35 -19.39 -8.68 -5.75
C LEU A 35 -20.37 -7.51 -5.82
N SER A 36 -21.49 -7.62 -5.11
CA SER A 36 -22.45 -6.54 -4.98
C SER A 36 -21.91 -5.41 -4.11
N ALA A 37 -22.46 -4.20 -4.25
CA ALA A 37 -22.08 -3.06 -3.41
C ALA A 37 -22.24 -3.35 -1.91
N ALA A 38 -23.26 -4.12 -1.53
CA ALA A 38 -23.48 -4.52 -0.14
C ALA A 38 -22.40 -5.49 0.37
N GLN A 39 -21.95 -6.43 -0.47
CA GLN A 39 -20.87 -7.34 -0.11
C GLN A 39 -19.53 -6.61 0.03
N VAL A 40 -19.24 -5.64 -0.85
CA VAL A 40 -18.04 -4.79 -0.74
C VAL A 40 -18.09 -3.98 0.56
N ALA A 41 -19.19 -3.30 0.84
CA ALA A 41 -19.35 -2.49 2.04
C ALA A 41 -19.23 -3.32 3.33
N TYR A 42 -19.76 -4.55 3.33
CA TYR A 42 -19.59 -5.47 4.45
C TYR A 42 -18.11 -5.75 4.74
N TRP A 43 -17.33 -6.12 3.72
CA TRP A 43 -15.92 -6.44 3.88
C TRP A 43 -15.07 -5.22 4.23
N GLU A 44 -15.34 -4.06 3.63
CA GLU A 44 -14.70 -2.80 4.02
C GLU A 44 -14.90 -2.53 5.51
N ALA A 45 -16.12 -2.68 6.03
CA ALA A 45 -16.42 -2.46 7.44
C ALA A 45 -15.76 -3.51 8.35
N VAL A 46 -15.60 -4.75 7.90
CA VAL A 46 -14.85 -5.78 8.63
C VAL A 46 -13.37 -5.41 8.72
N PHE A 47 -12.74 -5.06 7.60
CA PHE A 47 -11.31 -4.71 7.59
C PHE A 47 -11.02 -3.40 8.31
N ALA A 48 -11.88 -2.38 8.17
CA ALA A 48 -11.75 -1.13 8.91
C ALA A 48 -11.75 -1.34 10.43
N ARG A 49 -12.56 -2.29 10.94
CA ARG A 49 -12.54 -2.69 12.35
C ARG A 49 -11.30 -3.51 12.71
N ALA A 50 -10.91 -4.45 11.85
CA ALA A 50 -9.75 -5.31 12.09
C ALA A 50 -8.46 -4.49 12.22
N VAL A 51 -8.24 -3.49 11.37
CA VAL A 51 -7.04 -2.64 11.41
C VAL A 51 -6.99 -1.71 12.63
N GLN A 52 -8.12 -1.53 13.33
CA GLN A 52 -8.19 -0.76 14.57
C GLN A 52 -7.94 -1.63 15.81
N SER A 53 -7.91 -2.96 15.68
CA SER A 53 -7.69 -3.87 16.80
C SER A 53 -6.27 -3.75 17.37
N ASP A 54 -6.14 -3.95 18.67
CA ASP A 54 -4.84 -3.85 19.36
C ASP A 54 -3.85 -4.92 18.87
N ASN A 55 -4.35 -6.13 18.57
CA ASN A 55 -3.53 -7.19 17.98
C ASN A 55 -2.93 -6.76 16.63
N TRP A 56 -3.71 -6.08 15.78
CA TRP A 56 -3.21 -5.58 14.51
C TRP A 56 -2.19 -4.45 14.70
N LYS A 57 -2.49 -3.48 15.57
CA LYS A 57 -1.57 -2.37 15.88
C LYS A 57 -0.23 -2.89 16.42
N LYS A 58 -0.27 -3.86 17.31
CA LYS A 58 0.93 -4.51 17.84
C LYS A 58 1.72 -5.20 16.73
N ALA A 59 1.06 -5.96 15.85
CA ALA A 59 1.71 -6.65 14.76
C ALA A 59 2.40 -5.69 13.77
N ILE A 60 1.76 -4.58 13.39
CA ILE A 60 2.39 -3.61 12.48
C ILE A 60 3.57 -2.87 13.14
N GLU A 61 3.54 -2.66 14.45
CA GLU A 61 4.67 -2.08 15.20
C GLU A 61 5.87 -3.05 15.27
N GLU A 62 5.61 -4.32 15.59
CA GLU A 62 6.65 -5.37 15.66
C GLU A 62 7.32 -5.61 14.30
N GLU A 63 6.53 -5.59 13.23
CA GLU A 63 7.00 -5.80 11.85
C GLU A 63 7.51 -4.52 11.17
N GLY A 64 7.35 -3.36 11.81
CA GLY A 64 7.76 -2.06 11.26
C GLY A 64 6.96 -1.61 10.03
N TRP A 65 5.71 -2.05 9.88
CA TRP A 65 4.82 -1.66 8.79
C TRP A 65 4.06 -0.38 9.11
N ASP A 66 3.77 0.42 8.07
CA ASP A 66 2.86 1.56 8.19
C ASP A 66 1.40 1.11 8.05
N GLY A 67 0.54 1.55 8.97
CA GLY A 67 -0.90 1.35 8.87
C GLY A 67 -1.53 2.26 7.82
N ALA A 68 -1.73 1.75 6.60
CA ALA A 68 -2.27 2.50 5.46
C ALA A 68 -3.53 1.83 4.89
N PHE A 69 -4.57 1.66 5.71
CA PHE A 69 -5.82 1.06 5.25
C PHE A 69 -6.54 1.98 4.25
N MET A 70 -6.87 1.43 3.08
CA MET A 70 -7.68 2.07 2.04
C MET A 70 -8.93 1.24 1.78
N GLY A 71 -10.08 1.89 1.68
CA GLY A 71 -11.31 1.24 1.20
C GLY A 71 -11.22 0.91 -0.30
N SER A 72 -12.11 0.06 -0.80
CA SER A 72 -12.14 -0.44 -2.18
C SER A 72 -12.04 0.67 -3.23
N ARG A 73 -12.83 1.73 -3.09
CA ARG A 73 -12.82 2.86 -4.05
C ARG A 73 -11.49 3.63 -4.05
N GLU A 74 -10.92 3.84 -2.88
CA GLU A 74 -9.64 4.52 -2.76
C GLU A 74 -8.51 3.64 -3.27
N PHE A 75 -8.53 2.37 -2.90
CA PHE A 75 -7.56 1.37 -3.32
C PHE A 75 -7.60 1.13 -4.83
N ALA A 76 -8.77 1.14 -5.47
CA ALA A 76 -8.89 1.06 -6.92
C ALA A 76 -8.17 2.21 -7.63
N ARG A 77 -8.36 3.45 -7.16
CA ARG A 77 -7.65 4.62 -7.71
C ARG A 77 -6.15 4.54 -7.48
N PHE A 78 -5.74 4.04 -6.32
CA PHE A 78 -4.33 3.80 -6.02
C PHE A 78 -3.72 2.78 -7.01
N LEU A 79 -4.41 1.66 -7.27
CA LEU A 79 -3.97 0.66 -8.25
C LEU A 79 -3.87 1.21 -9.67
N ASP A 80 -4.82 2.06 -10.09
CA ASP A 80 -4.77 2.69 -11.41
C ASP A 80 -3.53 3.59 -11.55
N ALA A 81 -3.19 4.35 -10.49
CA ALA A 81 -2.00 5.20 -10.46
C ALA A 81 -0.70 4.38 -10.46
N GLU A 82 -0.62 3.35 -9.60
CA GLU A 82 0.54 2.43 -9.55
C GLU A 82 0.74 1.74 -10.91
N TYR A 83 -0.33 1.28 -11.54
CA TYR A 83 -0.27 0.65 -12.85
C TYR A 83 0.29 1.59 -13.91
N ALA A 84 -0.17 2.85 -13.93
CA ALA A 84 0.33 3.84 -14.88
C ALA A 84 1.83 4.14 -14.66
N GLU A 85 2.25 4.32 -13.41
CA GLU A 85 3.65 4.55 -13.04
C GLU A 85 4.54 3.36 -13.43
N TYR A 86 4.19 2.14 -13.02
CA TYR A 86 4.96 0.95 -13.34
C TYR A 86 4.98 0.66 -14.84
N ARG A 87 3.88 0.89 -15.56
CA ARG A 87 3.86 0.73 -17.03
C ARG A 87 4.83 1.70 -17.69
N ALA A 88 4.89 2.96 -17.26
CA ALA A 88 5.84 3.94 -17.80
C ALA A 88 7.29 3.48 -17.54
N ILE A 89 7.63 3.16 -16.29
CA ILE A 89 8.98 2.70 -15.90
C ILE A 89 9.38 1.45 -16.69
N LEU A 90 8.51 0.44 -16.76
CA LEU A 90 8.81 -0.80 -17.46
C LEU A 90 8.93 -0.58 -18.98
N SER A 91 8.19 0.38 -19.55
CA SER A 91 8.31 0.73 -20.97
C SER A 91 9.65 1.39 -21.27
N ASP A 92 10.08 2.34 -20.44
CA ASP A 92 11.37 3.02 -20.58
C ASP A 92 12.54 2.05 -20.46
N LEU A 93 12.39 1.00 -19.64
CA LEU A 93 13.38 -0.06 -19.46
C LEU A 93 13.29 -1.16 -20.54
N GLY A 94 12.32 -1.12 -21.45
CA GLY A 94 12.10 -2.17 -22.46
C GLY A 94 11.61 -3.50 -21.87
N LEU A 95 11.07 -3.49 -20.65
CA LEU A 95 10.60 -4.66 -19.90
C LEU A 95 9.06 -4.80 -19.91
N ALA A 96 8.34 -3.79 -20.40
CA ALA A 96 6.90 -3.89 -20.57
C ALA A 96 6.58 -4.96 -21.63
N ARG A 97 5.89 -6.03 -21.21
CA ARG A 97 5.25 -6.93 -22.18
C ARG A 97 4.15 -6.15 -22.92
N GLN A 98 4.11 -6.34 -24.24
CA GLN A 98 3.08 -5.77 -25.12
C GLN A 98 1.68 -6.20 -24.67
#